data_AF-A0A0C4DX14-F1
#
_entry.id   AF-A0A0C4DX14-F1
#
_cell.length_a   1.000
_cell.length_b   1.000
_cell.length_c   1.000
_cell.angle_alpha   90.00
_cell.angle_beta   90.00
_cell.angle_gamma   90.00
#
_symmetry.space_group_name_H-M   'P 1'
#
loop_
_entity.id
_entity.type
_entity.pdbx_description
1 polymer ?
#
loop_
_entity_poly.entity_id
_entity_poly.type
_entity_poly.pdbx_seq_one_letter_code
_entity_poly.pdbx_strand_id
1 'polypeptide(L)'
;MPVSPGSLLLADLCTVVNSCNVPLPEKTKYKTMVSLTALTILATAMLGKATTAAPVDGAVAPPPIVEAAPVPAGGIPNTLVPSSILTTRNPEDGLSKRATTEIQFWKETHFRGQYAISLFESGNCYTFTGTWDHWNQAVSSINIIRGGPCWVYAGIRCDIASLGPITSGTPIPELGKFGWDDRIGSVRCN
;
A
#
# COMPACT_ATOMS: atom_id res chain seq x y z
N MET A 1 7.08 33.06 -52.68
CA MET A 1 5.63 33.31 -52.88
C MET A 1 4.83 32.27 -52.12
N PRO A 2 3.66 32.64 -51.59
CA PRO A 2 3.45 32.67 -50.14
C PRO A 2 2.18 31.91 -49.68
N VAL A 3 1.95 31.94 -48.35
CA VAL A 3 0.69 31.75 -47.59
C VAL A 3 -0.40 30.80 -48.13
N SER A 4 -0.84 29.85 -47.28
CA SER A 4 -2.05 30.12 -46.48
C SER A 4 -2.29 29.06 -45.39
N PRO A 5 -2.73 29.48 -44.18
CA PRO A 5 -3.06 28.62 -43.04
C PRO A 5 -4.55 28.21 -43.05
N GLY A 6 -4.83 27.00 -42.56
CA GLY A 6 -6.19 26.56 -42.26
C GLY A 6 -6.61 26.97 -40.86
N SER A 7 -7.35 28.07 -40.75
CA SER A 7 -8.21 28.42 -39.61
C SER A 7 -9.66 28.10 -39.95
N LEU A 8 -10.38 27.47 -39.02
CA LEU A 8 -11.84 27.55 -38.76
C LEU A 8 -12.01 26.89 -37.37
N LEU A 9 -12.27 27.63 -36.27
CA LEU A 9 -13.59 28.13 -35.81
C LEU A 9 -14.54 26.94 -35.52
N LEU A 10 -15.25 26.77 -34.40
CA LEU A 10 -15.87 27.66 -33.42
C LEU A 10 -16.23 26.77 -32.19
N ALA A 11 -15.94 27.18 -30.95
CA ALA A 11 -16.91 27.59 -29.93
C ALA A 11 -17.98 26.55 -29.52
N ASP A 12 -17.87 26.05 -28.28
CA ASP A 12 -18.97 25.96 -27.31
C ASP A 12 -18.34 25.84 -25.90
N LEU A 13 -18.24 26.90 -25.09
CA LEU A 13 -19.30 27.39 -24.18
C LEU A 13 -19.98 26.26 -23.40
N CYS A 14 -19.33 25.81 -22.32
CA CYS A 14 -20.04 25.25 -21.18
C CYS A 14 -19.55 25.91 -19.90
N THR A 15 -19.86 27.21 -19.79
CA THR A 15 -19.96 27.90 -18.51
C THR A 15 -21.35 27.63 -17.96
N VAL A 16 -21.49 26.64 -17.08
CA VAL A 16 -22.63 26.54 -16.17
C VAL A 16 -22.09 26.49 -14.75
N VAL A 17 -22.10 27.68 -14.16
CA VAL A 17 -22.19 27.88 -12.72
C VAL A 17 -23.50 27.23 -12.28
N ASN A 18 -23.44 26.17 -11.47
CA ASN A 18 -24.50 25.99 -10.48
C ASN A 18 -24.04 25.16 -9.28
N SER A 19 -23.98 25.87 -8.16
CA SER A 19 -24.03 25.42 -6.78
C SER A 19 -24.94 24.20 -6.57
N CYS A 20 -24.36 23.01 -6.42
CA CYS A 20 -25.02 21.93 -5.68
C CYS A 20 -24.64 22.07 -4.21
N ASN A 21 -25.36 22.99 -3.56
CA ASN A 21 -25.47 23.13 -2.12
C ASN A 21 -26.17 21.86 -1.61
N VAL A 22 -25.41 20.86 -1.14
CA VAL A 22 -25.98 19.65 -0.54
C VAL A 22 -26.34 19.97 0.91
N PRO A 23 -27.63 19.92 1.31
CA PRO A 23 -28.03 20.18 2.68
C PRO A 23 -27.55 19.05 3.61
N LEU A 24 -26.90 19.47 4.69
CA LEU A 24 -26.59 18.66 5.88
C LEU A 24 -27.86 17.99 6.42
N PRO A 25 -27.90 16.66 6.61
CA PRO A 25 -28.98 16.04 7.36
C PRO A 25 -28.87 16.36 8.85
N GLU A 26 -30.02 16.76 9.38
CA GLU A 26 -30.28 17.23 10.73
C GLU A 26 -29.80 16.29 11.85
N LYS A 27 -29.41 16.93 12.96
CA LYS A 27 -29.17 16.30 14.26
C LYS A 27 -30.45 15.64 14.79
N THR A 28 -30.62 14.34 14.60
CA THR A 28 -31.65 13.59 15.32
C THR A 28 -31.12 13.16 16.69
N LYS A 29 -31.50 13.92 17.72
CA LYS A 29 -31.48 13.48 19.12
C LYS A 29 -32.42 12.27 19.26
N TYR A 30 -31.90 11.06 19.35
CA TYR A 30 -32.67 9.92 19.84
C TYR A 30 -32.47 9.73 21.33
N LYS A 31 -33.58 9.91 22.03
CA LYS A 31 -33.81 9.79 23.46
C LYS A 31 -33.93 8.30 23.81
N THR A 32 -33.23 7.96 24.88
CA THR A 32 -33.23 6.74 25.70
C THR A 32 -34.52 5.91 25.68
N MET A 33 -34.39 4.59 25.50
CA MET A 33 -35.15 3.61 26.28
C MET A 33 -34.27 2.40 26.61
N VAL A 34 -34.03 2.23 27.91
CA VAL A 34 -33.52 1.02 28.55
C VAL A 34 -34.54 -0.09 28.36
N SER A 35 -34.10 -1.27 27.91
CA SER A 35 -34.84 -2.51 28.15
C SER A 35 -33.88 -3.54 28.73
N LEU A 36 -33.98 -3.70 30.04
CA LEU A 36 -33.34 -4.75 30.83
C LEU A 36 -34.38 -5.85 31.01
N THR A 37 -34.29 -6.98 30.30
CA THR A 37 -34.97 -8.22 30.71
C THR A 37 -34.43 -9.46 30.00
N ALA A 38 -34.18 -10.50 30.81
CA ALA A 38 -34.00 -11.93 30.49
C ALA A 38 -32.70 -12.32 29.75
N LEU A 39 -31.66 -12.85 30.40
CA LEU A 39 -31.55 -14.11 31.16
C LEU A 39 -31.84 -15.36 30.29
N THR A 40 -30.80 -16.08 29.88
CA THR A 40 -30.80 -17.56 29.86
C THR A 40 -29.38 -18.10 29.72
N ILE A 41 -29.00 -18.89 30.71
CA ILE A 41 -27.82 -19.75 30.77
C ILE A 41 -28.11 -20.97 29.88
N LEU A 42 -27.23 -21.29 28.93
CA LEU A 42 -27.14 -22.65 28.41
C LEU A 42 -25.67 -23.02 28.20
N ALA A 43 -25.14 -23.80 29.15
CA ALA A 43 -23.92 -24.56 28.97
C ALA A 43 -24.21 -25.70 27.99
N THR A 44 -23.49 -25.75 26.87
CA THR A 44 -23.40 -26.94 26.03
C THR A 44 -21.93 -27.22 25.74
N ALA A 45 -21.45 -28.28 26.37
CA ALA A 45 -20.17 -28.91 26.07
C ALA A 45 -20.20 -29.41 24.62
N MET A 46 -19.24 -28.96 23.82
CA MET A 46 -18.89 -29.61 22.56
C MET A 46 -17.48 -30.16 22.68
N LEU A 47 -17.44 -31.49 22.83
CA LEU A 47 -16.26 -32.31 22.63
C LEU A 47 -15.70 -32.11 21.21
N GLY A 48 -14.38 -31.98 21.14
CA GLY A 48 -13.57 -32.69 20.15
C GLY A 48 -13.76 -32.36 18.67
N LYS A 49 -13.06 -31.32 18.21
CA LYS A 49 -12.35 -31.38 16.94
C LYS A 49 -10.90 -30.97 17.20
N ALA A 50 -10.01 -31.96 17.22
CA ALA A 50 -8.60 -31.72 16.97
C ALA A 50 -8.50 -31.30 15.49
N THR A 51 -8.67 -30.01 15.23
CA THR A 51 -8.18 -29.39 14.00
C THR A 51 -6.67 -29.54 14.05
N THR A 52 -6.15 -30.45 13.23
CA THR A 52 -4.80 -30.32 12.70
C THR A 52 -4.71 -28.93 12.09
N ALA A 53 -4.06 -28.01 12.80
CA ALA A 53 -3.70 -26.72 12.27
C ALA A 53 -2.78 -27.01 11.09
N ALA A 54 -3.33 -26.90 9.88
CA ALA A 54 -2.52 -26.71 8.69
C ALA A 54 -1.58 -25.54 8.98
N PRO A 55 -0.32 -25.57 8.51
CA PRO A 55 0.55 -24.41 8.62
C PRO A 55 -0.22 -23.23 8.03
N VAL A 56 -0.61 -22.31 8.90
CA VAL A 56 -1.09 -21.01 8.45
C VAL A 56 0.11 -20.48 7.68
N ASP A 57 -0.04 -20.25 6.38
CA ASP A 57 0.85 -19.38 5.63
C ASP A 57 0.81 -18.03 6.35
N GLY A 58 1.65 -17.95 7.37
CA GLY A 58 1.66 -16.91 8.36
C GLY A 58 2.30 -15.73 7.71
N ALA A 59 1.60 -14.60 7.71
CA ALA A 59 2.21 -13.34 7.32
C ALA A 59 3.53 -13.21 8.08
N VAL A 60 4.62 -13.11 7.33
CA VAL A 60 5.97 -13.03 7.89
C VAL A 60 6.21 -11.59 8.27
N ALA A 61 6.81 -11.35 9.43
CA ALA A 61 7.25 -10.01 9.78
C ALA A 61 8.26 -9.52 8.72
N PRO A 62 8.19 -8.27 8.25
CA PRO A 62 9.07 -7.81 7.20
C PRO A 62 10.51 -7.73 7.73
N PRO A 63 11.52 -7.77 6.83
CA PRO A 63 12.91 -7.64 7.23
C PRO A 63 13.16 -6.30 7.95
N PRO A 64 14.29 -6.17 8.67
CA PRO A 64 14.65 -4.93 9.35
C PRO A 64 14.68 -3.75 8.38
N ILE A 65 14.15 -2.60 8.83
CA ILE A 65 14.04 -1.37 8.04
C ILE A 65 15.38 -0.63 8.06
N VAL A 66 15.82 -0.15 6.90
CA VAL A 66 16.74 0.99 6.85
C VAL A 66 15.90 2.25 6.68
N GLU A 67 15.63 2.93 7.80
CA GLU A 67 14.92 4.22 7.77
C GLU A 67 15.91 5.32 7.47
N ALA A 68 15.60 6.11 6.46
CA ALA A 68 16.38 7.28 6.13
C ALA A 68 15.62 8.54 6.53
N ALA A 69 16.38 9.55 6.95
CA ALA A 69 15.85 10.88 7.23
C ALA A 69 15.18 11.48 5.97
N PRO A 70 14.20 12.38 6.15
CA PRO A 70 13.54 13.06 5.05
C PRO A 70 14.54 13.65 4.05
N VAL A 71 14.41 13.29 2.78
CA VAL A 71 15.21 13.92 1.72
C VAL A 71 14.73 15.36 1.57
N PRO A 72 15.62 16.37 1.54
CA PRO A 72 15.23 17.76 1.33
C PRO A 72 14.37 17.93 0.07
N ALA A 73 13.35 18.79 0.16
CA ALA A 73 12.45 19.10 -0.95
C ALA A 73 13.26 19.61 -2.16
N GLY A 74 13.35 18.80 -3.22
CA GLY A 74 14.12 19.09 -4.43
C GLY A 74 15.02 17.94 -4.90
N GLY A 75 15.23 16.91 -4.10
CA GLY A 75 15.89 15.69 -4.54
C GLY A 75 14.95 14.80 -5.35
N ILE A 76 15.12 14.76 -6.68
CA ILE A 76 14.49 13.75 -7.52
C ILE A 76 15.12 12.39 -7.15
N PRO A 77 14.35 11.36 -6.76
CA PRO A 77 14.89 10.10 -6.21
C PRO A 77 15.40 9.15 -7.31
N ASN A 78 16.12 9.68 -8.31
CA ASN A 78 16.97 8.86 -9.18
C ASN A 78 18.45 8.92 -8.78
N THR A 79 18.82 9.65 -7.72
CA THR A 79 20.09 9.42 -7.05
C THR A 79 20.02 8.08 -6.34
N LEU A 80 20.56 7.06 -7.02
CA LEU A 80 21.03 5.81 -6.44
C LEU A 80 21.55 6.09 -5.04
N VAL A 81 20.76 5.78 -4.01
CA VAL A 81 21.26 5.76 -2.64
C VAL A 81 22.43 4.77 -2.66
N PRO A 82 23.63 5.13 -2.17
CA PRO A 82 24.76 4.21 -2.22
C PRO A 82 24.36 2.94 -1.49
N SER A 83 24.25 1.83 -2.22
CA SER A 83 23.88 0.50 -1.73
C SER A 83 24.95 -0.12 -0.83
N SER A 84 25.70 0.70 -0.08
CA SER A 84 26.93 0.32 0.62
C SER A 84 26.72 -0.57 1.85
N ILE A 85 25.51 -1.11 2.06
CA ILE A 85 25.24 -2.14 3.08
C ILE A 85 24.59 -3.39 2.50
N LEU A 86 24.36 -3.45 1.18
CA LEU A 86 23.90 -4.66 0.51
C LEU A 86 25.11 -5.51 0.15
N THR A 87 25.41 -6.47 1.02
CA THR A 87 26.35 -7.56 0.73
C THR A 87 26.02 -8.14 -0.64
N THR A 88 26.87 -7.85 -1.63
CA THR A 88 26.84 -8.41 -2.98
C THR A 88 26.94 -9.93 -2.87
N ARG A 89 25.81 -10.63 -2.76
CA ARG A 89 25.77 -12.08 -2.93
C ARG A 89 26.01 -12.38 -4.41
N ASN A 90 27.14 -13.04 -4.64
CA ASN A 90 27.61 -13.48 -5.94
C ASN A 90 26.53 -14.36 -6.63
N PRO A 91 26.07 -14.04 -7.86
CA PRO A 91 24.96 -14.73 -8.52
C PRO A 91 25.29 -16.13 -9.09
N GLU A 92 26.45 -16.68 -8.75
CA GLU A 92 27.02 -17.92 -9.34
C GLU A 92 26.71 -19.20 -8.53
N ASP A 93 26.14 -19.11 -7.32
CA ASP A 93 25.76 -20.32 -6.57
C ASP A 93 24.39 -20.85 -7.05
N GLY A 94 24.45 -21.90 -7.87
CA GLY A 94 23.33 -22.64 -8.47
C GLY A 94 22.43 -23.40 -7.48
N LEU A 95 21.76 -22.68 -6.58
CA LEU A 95 20.62 -23.16 -5.79
C LEU A 95 19.48 -22.13 -5.91
N SER A 96 18.42 -22.49 -6.62
CA SER A 96 17.13 -21.77 -6.79
C SER A 96 17.05 -20.41 -6.10
N LYS A 97 17.49 -19.39 -6.85
CA LYS A 97 17.43 -17.96 -6.56
C LYS A 97 16.02 -17.59 -6.08
N ARG A 98 15.80 -17.46 -4.76
CA ARG A 98 14.65 -16.69 -4.24
C ARG A 98 14.80 -15.30 -4.82
N ALA A 99 13.93 -14.93 -5.75
CA ALA A 99 13.96 -13.61 -6.36
C ALA A 99 13.65 -12.61 -5.24
N THR A 100 14.66 -11.85 -4.82
CA THR A 100 14.48 -10.78 -3.84
C THR A 100 14.06 -9.51 -4.58
N THR A 101 13.01 -8.87 -4.08
CA THR A 101 12.49 -7.62 -4.61
C THR A 101 12.78 -6.50 -3.63
N GLU A 102 13.42 -5.44 -4.10
CA GLU A 102 13.75 -4.26 -3.30
C GLU A 102 12.72 -3.17 -3.54
N ILE A 103 12.00 -2.79 -2.48
CA ILE A 103 10.91 -1.82 -2.54
C ILE A 103 11.22 -0.67 -1.59
N GLN A 104 10.91 0.53 -2.06
CA GLN A 104 10.93 1.76 -1.28
C GLN A 104 9.51 2.23 -1.03
N PHE A 105 9.14 2.36 0.25
CA PHE A 105 7.87 2.91 0.70
C PHE A 105 8.07 4.32 1.23
N TRP A 106 7.16 5.22 0.91
CA TRP A 106 7.20 6.62 1.33
C TRP A 106 5.89 7.00 2.00
N LYS A 107 5.99 7.75 3.10
CA LYS A 107 4.80 8.22 3.82
C LYS A 107 4.06 9.33 3.12
N GLU A 108 4.77 10.15 2.34
CA GLU A 108 4.18 11.25 1.59
C GLU A 108 4.09 10.92 0.10
N THR A 109 3.25 11.67 -0.60
CA THR A 109 3.13 11.59 -2.06
C THR A 109 4.34 12.21 -2.74
N HIS A 110 4.56 11.83 -3.99
CA HIS A 110 5.64 12.28 -4.87
C HIS A 110 7.03 11.95 -4.32
N PHE A 111 7.17 10.83 -3.59
CA PHE A 111 8.44 10.36 -3.04
C PHE A 111 9.12 11.39 -2.13
N ARG A 112 8.33 11.97 -1.21
CA ARG A 112 8.79 12.98 -0.24
C ARG A 112 8.73 12.44 1.19
N GLY A 113 9.43 13.13 2.08
CA GLY A 113 9.37 12.85 3.50
C GLY A 113 10.12 11.58 3.91
N GLN A 114 9.59 10.93 4.95
CA GLN A 114 10.15 9.70 5.51
C GLN A 114 9.94 8.53 4.55
N TYR A 115 10.99 7.72 4.36
CA TYR A 115 10.94 6.50 3.56
C TYR A 115 11.61 5.31 4.25
N ALA A 116 11.21 4.12 3.82
CA ALA A 116 11.77 2.83 4.20
C ALA A 116 12.15 2.04 2.94
N ILE A 117 13.33 1.44 2.94
CA ILE A 117 13.73 0.45 1.93
C ILE A 117 13.75 -0.93 2.57
N SER A 118 13.20 -1.92 1.89
CA SER A 118 13.24 -3.31 2.35
C SER A 118 13.28 -4.33 1.20
N LEU A 119 13.77 -5.52 1.52
CA LEU A 119 13.96 -6.64 0.60
C LEU A 119 12.93 -7.74 0.87
N PHE A 120 12.09 -8.03 -0.10
CA PHE A 120 11.04 -9.03 0.01
C PHE A 120 11.39 -10.26 -0.82
N GLU A 121 11.32 -11.45 -0.21
CA GLU A 121 11.48 -12.69 -0.96
C GLU A 121 10.18 -13.01 -1.71
N SER A 122 10.30 -13.54 -2.93
CA SER A 122 9.18 -14.04 -3.73
C SER A 122 8.35 -15.09 -2.98
N GLY A 123 7.03 -15.03 -3.13
CA GLY A 123 6.08 -16.03 -2.63
C GLY A 123 5.50 -15.74 -1.25
N ASN A 124 6.19 -14.96 -0.41
CA ASN A 124 5.79 -14.66 0.96
C ASN A 124 4.87 -13.43 1.06
N CYS A 125 3.91 -13.47 1.98
CA CYS A 125 3.12 -12.31 2.38
C CYS A 125 3.79 -11.64 3.59
N TYR A 126 4.12 -10.36 3.46
CA TYR A 126 4.75 -9.56 4.51
C TYR A 126 3.79 -8.52 5.05
N THR A 127 3.60 -8.50 6.37
CA THR A 127 2.64 -7.62 7.04
C THR A 127 3.32 -6.44 7.72
N PHE A 128 2.72 -5.25 7.70
CA PHE A 128 3.24 -4.10 8.43
C PHE A 128 2.83 -4.18 9.91
N THR A 129 3.48 -5.06 10.66
CA THR A 129 3.28 -5.20 12.10
C THR A 129 4.56 -5.14 12.92
N GLY A 130 4.48 -4.86 14.22
CA GLY A 130 5.62 -4.83 15.13
C GLY A 130 6.52 -3.62 14.86
N THR A 131 7.77 -3.85 14.46
CA THR A 131 8.68 -2.74 14.10
C THR A 131 8.23 -1.97 12.85
N TRP A 132 7.21 -2.46 12.14
CA TRP A 132 6.60 -1.83 10.97
C TRP A 132 5.20 -1.26 11.26
N ASP A 133 4.71 -1.27 12.50
CA ASP A 133 3.35 -0.82 12.84
C ASP A 133 3.09 0.62 12.37
N HIS A 134 4.09 1.51 12.43
CA HIS A 134 3.98 2.91 12.00
C HIS A 134 4.04 3.11 10.47
N TRP A 135 4.19 2.03 9.71
CA TRP A 135 4.07 1.99 8.25
C TRP A 135 2.73 1.40 7.79
N ASN A 136 2.02 0.70 8.67
CA ASN A 136 0.68 0.21 8.40
C ASN A 136 -0.26 1.39 8.13
N GLN A 137 -0.94 1.38 6.99
CA GLN A 137 -1.86 2.45 6.61
C GLN A 137 -1.22 3.85 6.63
N ALA A 138 0.07 3.95 6.30
CA ALA A 138 0.78 5.22 6.28
C ALA A 138 1.55 5.47 4.97
N VAL A 139 1.43 4.56 4.00
CA VAL A 139 2.17 4.63 2.73
C VAL A 139 1.34 5.37 1.69
N SER A 140 1.95 6.39 1.09
CA SER A 140 1.31 7.25 0.08
C SER A 140 2.04 7.21 -1.28
N SER A 141 3.28 6.73 -1.34
CA SER A 141 3.97 6.44 -2.60
C SER A 141 4.92 5.25 -2.53
N ILE A 142 5.10 4.56 -3.67
CA ILE A 142 5.83 3.29 -3.77
C ILE A 142 6.73 3.28 -5.00
N ASN A 143 7.95 2.77 -4.83
CA ASN A 143 8.88 2.53 -5.93
C ASN A 143 9.53 1.14 -5.78
N ILE A 144 9.48 0.33 -6.84
CA ILE A 144 10.23 -0.94 -6.90
C ILE A 144 11.58 -0.67 -7.56
N ILE A 145 12.64 -0.72 -6.76
CA ILE A 145 14.02 -0.45 -7.21
C ILE A 145 14.49 -1.58 -8.13
N ARG A 146 14.28 -2.84 -7.74
CA ARG A 146 14.63 -4.03 -8.53
C ARG A 146 13.78 -5.24 -8.13
N GLY A 147 13.57 -6.17 -9.06
CA GLY A 147 12.74 -7.36 -8.86
C GLY A 147 11.28 -7.13 -9.27
N GLY A 148 10.35 -7.75 -8.55
CA GLY A 148 8.92 -7.75 -8.83
C GLY A 148 8.48 -8.81 -9.85
N PRO A 149 7.18 -8.88 -10.18
CA PRO A 149 6.13 -7.96 -9.76
C PRO A 149 5.68 -8.13 -8.30
N CYS A 150 5.16 -7.06 -7.70
CA CYS A 150 4.56 -7.11 -6.37
C CYS A 150 3.12 -6.61 -6.36
N TRP A 151 2.38 -7.05 -5.36
CA TRP A 151 1.04 -6.60 -5.02
C TRP A 151 1.05 -6.09 -3.59
N VAL A 152 0.41 -4.94 -3.38
CA VAL A 152 0.13 -4.42 -2.04
C VAL A 152 -1.32 -4.69 -1.69
N TYR A 153 -1.60 -4.91 -0.42
CA TYR A 153 -2.92 -5.33 0.07
C TYR A 153 -3.38 -4.46 1.21
N ALA A 154 -4.70 -4.27 1.31
CA ALA A 154 -5.30 -3.49 2.39
C ALA A 154 -5.33 -4.25 3.73
N GLY A 155 -5.44 -5.59 3.67
CA GLY A 155 -5.39 -6.45 4.84
C GLY A 155 -3.97 -6.77 5.28
N ILE A 156 -3.81 -7.24 6.51
CA ILE A 156 -2.52 -7.70 7.06
C ILE A 156 -2.11 -9.10 6.59
N ARG A 157 -3.00 -9.84 5.93
CA ARG A 157 -2.77 -11.25 5.51
C ARG A 157 -2.85 -11.44 4.00
N CYS A 158 -2.62 -10.38 3.22
CA CYS A 158 -2.75 -10.39 1.76
C CYS A 158 -4.11 -10.91 1.26
N ASP A 159 -5.21 -10.52 1.91
CA ASP A 159 -6.52 -11.20 1.81
C ASP A 159 -7.72 -10.32 1.43
N ILE A 160 -7.65 -8.99 1.59
CA ILE A 160 -8.81 -8.09 1.38
C ILE A 160 -8.90 -7.57 -0.06
N ALA A 161 -8.23 -6.46 -0.35
CA ALA A 161 -8.14 -5.84 -1.66
C ALA A 161 -6.67 -5.77 -2.01
N SER A 162 -6.34 -5.74 -3.30
CA SER A 162 -4.97 -5.64 -3.79
C SER A 162 -4.82 -4.58 -4.87
N LEU A 163 -3.63 -3.97 -4.91
CA LEU A 163 -3.16 -3.10 -6.00
C LEU A 163 -1.89 -3.70 -6.58
N GLY A 164 -1.91 -3.97 -7.87
CA GLY A 164 -0.79 -4.53 -8.61
C GLY A 164 -1.25 -5.16 -9.92
N PRO A 165 -0.33 -5.72 -10.71
CA PRO A 165 1.10 -5.82 -10.42
C PRO A 165 1.81 -4.46 -10.47
N ILE A 166 2.66 -4.20 -9.49
CA ILE A 166 3.62 -3.10 -9.51
C ILE A 166 4.94 -3.70 -10.00
N THR A 167 5.53 -3.11 -11.03
CA THR A 167 6.79 -3.56 -11.63
C THR A 167 7.91 -2.56 -11.41
N SER A 168 9.17 -3.01 -11.51
CA SER A 168 10.29 -2.08 -11.56
C SER A 168 10.18 -1.16 -12.79
N GLY A 169 10.53 0.11 -12.63
CA GLY A 169 10.40 1.13 -13.68
C GLY A 169 9.02 1.78 -13.78
N THR A 170 8.03 1.32 -13.01
CA THR A 170 6.69 1.94 -12.91
C THR A 170 6.43 2.45 -11.49
N PRO A 171 7.13 3.50 -11.03
CA PRO A 171 6.94 4.03 -9.69
C PRO A 171 5.56 4.68 -9.57
N ILE A 172 4.91 4.53 -8.42
CA ILE A 172 3.59 5.11 -8.13
C ILE A 172 3.79 6.31 -7.20
N PRO A 173 3.82 7.55 -7.73
CA PRO A 173 4.07 8.74 -6.94
C PRO A 173 2.90 9.10 -6.03
N GLU A 174 1.68 8.61 -6.28
CA GLU A 174 0.52 9.01 -5.50
C GLU A 174 -0.50 7.88 -5.48
N LEU A 175 -0.54 7.13 -4.38
CA LEU A 175 -1.50 6.04 -4.18
C LEU A 175 -2.93 6.57 -4.04
N GLY A 176 -3.11 7.78 -3.51
CA GLY A 176 -4.41 8.46 -3.45
C GLY A 176 -5.16 8.57 -4.78
N LYS A 177 -4.45 8.70 -5.92
CA LYS A 177 -5.07 8.70 -7.26
C LYS A 177 -5.79 7.39 -7.61
N PHE A 178 -5.45 6.32 -6.92
CA PHE A 178 -6.08 5.00 -7.05
C PHE A 178 -7.03 4.68 -5.89
N GLY A 179 -7.20 5.61 -4.93
CA GLY A 179 -7.95 5.37 -3.69
C GLY A 179 -7.21 4.45 -2.70
N TRP A 180 -5.88 4.45 -2.74
CA TRP A 180 -4.99 3.56 -1.97
C TRP A 180 -4.10 4.27 -0.95
N ASP A 181 -4.26 5.59 -0.78
CA ASP A 181 -3.58 6.35 0.28
C ASP A 181 -3.90 5.74 1.65
N ASP A 182 -2.89 5.55 2.48
CA ASP A 182 -3.05 5.09 3.86
C ASP A 182 -3.85 3.79 4.00
N ARG A 183 -3.80 2.90 3.00
CA ARG A 183 -4.55 1.63 3.04
C ARG A 183 -3.69 0.40 3.19
N ILE A 184 -2.40 0.48 2.90
CA ILE A 184 -1.57 -0.70 2.74
C ILE A 184 -1.26 -1.31 4.11
N GLY A 185 -1.61 -2.58 4.29
CA GLY A 185 -1.31 -3.37 5.47
C GLY A 185 -0.38 -4.57 5.22
N SER A 186 -0.24 -5.01 3.96
CA SER A 186 0.72 -6.06 3.60
C SER A 186 1.19 -5.98 2.15
N VAL A 187 2.28 -6.69 1.84
CA VAL A 187 2.88 -6.78 0.50
C VAL A 187 3.27 -8.22 0.17
N ARG A 188 3.08 -8.62 -1.09
CA ARG A 188 3.52 -9.91 -1.63
C ARG A 188 4.18 -9.72 -2.98
N CYS A 189 5.35 -10.30 -3.17
CA CYS A 189 6.07 -10.30 -4.44
C CYS A 189 6.12 -11.71 -5.01
N ASN A 190 6.14 -11.82 -6.34
CA ASN A 190 6.26 -13.10 -7.05
C ASN A 190 7.53 -13.13 -7.90
#